data_AF-A0A7X4FUV6-F1
#
_entry.id   AF-A0A7X4FUV6-F1
#
_cell.length_a   1.000
_cell.length_b   1.000
_cell.length_c   1.000
_cell.angle_alpha   90.00
_cell.angle_beta   90.00
_cell.angle_gamma   90.00
#
_symmetry.space_group_name_H-M   'P 1'
#
loop_
_entity.id
_entity.type
_entity.pdbx_description
1 polymer ?
#
loop_
_entity_poly.entity_id
_entity_poly.type
_entity_poly.pdbx_seq_one_letter_code
_entity_poly.pdbx_strand_id
1 'polypeptide(L)'
;MSDGVSYRAMQPGEAAAVSALILSSFDEFIGPELTSEGNAEFRRFVAPEAIEARTAEDHFVRVATVDGVLAGMIEIRENNHVALLFVDKAHQHHGIAAG
;
A
#
# COMPACT_ATOMS: atom_id res chain seq x y z
N MET A 1 -13.96 4.59 18.26
CA MET A 1 -14.88 5.02 17.18
C MET A 1 -13.98 5.64 16.14
N SER A 2 -13.76 4.94 15.03
CA SER A 2 -12.87 5.40 13.96
C SER A 2 -13.64 6.37 13.08
N ASP A 3 -14.13 7.45 13.68
CA ASP A 3 -14.89 8.49 12.98
C ASP A 3 -13.90 9.30 12.15
N GLY A 4 -13.56 8.79 10.96
CA GLY A 4 -12.61 9.43 10.05
C GLY A 4 -11.96 8.50 9.03
N VAL A 5 -11.96 7.18 9.28
CA VAL A 5 -11.42 6.21 8.31
C VAL A 5 -12.48 5.85 7.27
N SER A 6 -12.13 6.02 5.99
CA SER A 6 -12.91 5.56 4.84
C SER A 6 -12.10 4.57 4.03
N TYR A 7 -12.76 3.53 3.51
CA TYR A 7 -12.14 2.53 2.64
C TYR A 7 -12.76 2.60 1.24
N ARG A 8 -11.92 2.61 0.21
CA ARG A 8 -12.37 2.70 -1.19
C ARG A 8 -11.39 2.01 -2.13
N ALA A 9 -11.82 1.79 -3.37
CA ALA A 9 -10.88 1.43 -4.43
C ALA A 9 -9.89 2.59 -4.68
N MET A 10 -8.65 2.22 -5.02
CA MET A 10 -7.69 3.15 -5.59
C MET A 10 -8.27 3.76 -6.87
N GLN A 11 -8.15 5.08 -7.03
CA GLN A 11 -8.59 5.80 -8.21
C GLN A 11 -7.44 5.91 -9.23
N PRO A 12 -7.74 6.05 -10.53
CA PRO A 12 -6.73 6.37 -11.54
C PRO A 12 -5.90 7.59 -11.14
N GLY A 13 -4.57 7.50 -11.24
CA GLY A 13 -3.63 8.55 -10.85
C GLY A 13 -3.18 8.51 -9.38
N GLU A 14 -3.74 7.64 -8.53
CA GLU A 14 -3.30 7.50 -7.14
C GLU A 14 -2.13 6.53 -6.94
N ALA A 15 -1.71 5.80 -7.97
CA ALA A 15 -0.65 4.80 -7.88
C ALA A 15 0.67 5.39 -7.35
N ALA A 16 0.99 6.64 -7.71
CA ALA A 16 2.16 7.34 -7.19
C ALA A 16 2.08 7.59 -5.67
N ALA A 17 0.91 7.99 -5.17
CA ALA A 17 0.71 8.23 -3.74
C ALA A 17 0.69 6.92 -2.94
N VAL A 18 0.10 5.85 -3.50
CA VAL A 18 0.13 4.51 -2.93
C VAL A 18 1.57 3.97 -2.86
N SER A 19 2.34 4.10 -3.95
CA SER A 19 3.76 3.72 -3.99
C SER A 19 4.57 4.47 -2.93
N ALA A 20 4.38 5.79 -2.80
CA ALA A 20 5.05 6.59 -1.78
C ALA A 20 4.72 6.14 -0.35
N LEU A 21 3.45 5.82 -0.06
CA LEU A 21 3.04 5.29 1.23
C LEU A 21 3.74 3.95 1.52
N ILE A 22 3.73 3.02 0.56
CA ILE A 22 4.39 1.72 0.70
C ILE A 22 5.87 1.90 0.99
N LEU A 23 6.56 2.71 0.18
CA LEU A 23 8.00 2.94 0.32
C LEU A 23 8.37 3.63 1.64
N SER A 24 7.58 4.60 2.10
CA SER A 24 7.84 5.27 3.38
C SER A 24 7.79 4.31 4.57
N SER A 25 6.83 3.39 4.57
CA SER A 25 6.67 2.38 5.62
C SER A 25 7.71 1.26 5.47
N PHE A 26 7.94 0.80 4.23
CA PHE A 26 8.95 -0.21 3.92
C PHE A 26 10.35 0.24 4.30
N ASP A 27 10.77 1.46 3.92
CA ASP A 27 12.12 1.97 4.17
C ASP A 27 12.42 2.09 5.67
N GLU A 28 11.41 2.34 6.50
CA GLU A 28 11.59 2.43 7.95
C GLU A 28 11.61 1.05 8.62
N PHE A 29 10.71 0.15 8.24
CA PHE A 29 10.44 -1.07 9.02
C PHE A 29 10.97 -2.36 8.41
N ILE A 30 11.31 -2.38 7.11
CA ILE A 30 11.66 -3.61 6.37
C ILE A 30 12.98 -3.45 5.62
N GLY A 31 13.17 -2.32 4.93
CA GLY A 31 14.33 -2.03 4.09
C GLY A 31 15.69 -2.28 4.74
N PRO A 32 15.93 -1.91 6.03
CA PRO A 32 17.19 -2.15 6.71
C PRO A 32 17.55 -3.64 6.90
N GLU A 33 16.57 -4.54 6.85
CA GLU A 33 16.76 -5.98 7.02
C GLU A 33 17.05 -6.71 5.70
N LEU A 34 16.92 -6.00 4.56
CA LEU A 34 17.10 -6.56 3.22
C LEU A 34 18.45 -6.18 2.62
N THR A 35 18.93 -7.01 1.69
CA THR A 35 20.09 -6.69 0.85
C THR A 35 19.77 -5.52 -0.08
N SER A 36 20.81 -4.86 -0.61
CA SER A 36 20.63 -3.81 -1.62
C SER A 36 19.88 -4.30 -2.86
N GLU A 37 20.09 -5.55 -3.26
CA GLU A 37 19.38 -6.19 -4.37
C GLU A 37 17.89 -6.39 -4.02
N GLY A 38 17.58 -6.97 -2.85
CA GLY A 38 16.19 -7.14 -2.41
C GLY A 38 15.44 -5.80 -2.29
N ASN A 39 16.14 -4.78 -1.79
CA ASN A 39 15.67 -3.40 -1.75
C ASN A 39 15.35 -2.82 -3.14
N ALA A 40 16.21 -3.10 -4.14
CA ALA A 40 15.99 -2.63 -5.50
C ALA A 40 14.83 -3.36 -6.18
N GLU A 41 14.72 -4.68 -5.99
CA GLU A 41 13.62 -5.48 -6.54
C GLU A 41 12.27 -5.07 -5.93
N PHE A 42 12.21 -4.86 -4.62
CA PHE A 42 10.98 -4.39 -3.98
C PHE A 42 10.54 -3.01 -4.52
N ARG A 43 11.48 -2.07 -4.66
CA ARG A 43 11.18 -0.74 -5.23
C ARG A 43 10.65 -0.81 -6.66
N ARG A 44 11.18 -1.72 -7.50
CA ARG A 44 10.64 -1.98 -8.84
C ARG A 44 9.24 -2.58 -8.77
N PHE A 45 9.02 -3.51 -7.86
CA PHE A 45 7.72 -4.17 -7.68
C PHE A 45 6.63 -3.18 -7.27
N VAL A 46 6.94 -2.20 -6.42
CA VAL A 46 5.96 -1.20 -5.94
C VAL A 46 6.01 0.12 -6.73
N ALA A 47 6.70 0.15 -7.87
CA ALA A 47 6.70 1.30 -8.75
C ALA A 47 5.26 1.60 -9.24
N PRO A 48 4.85 2.87 -9.39
CA PRO A 48 3.45 3.23 -9.70
C PRO A 48 2.89 2.48 -10.91
N GLU A 49 3.65 2.46 -11.98
CA GLU A 49 3.42 1.80 -13.27
C GLU A 49 3.34 0.27 -13.15
N ALA A 50 4.08 -0.34 -12.21
CA ALA A 50 3.97 -1.76 -11.91
C ALA A 50 2.68 -2.06 -11.13
N ILE A 51 2.28 -1.19 -10.20
CA ILE A 51 1.00 -1.29 -9.48
C ILE A 51 -0.15 -1.15 -10.50
N GLU A 52 -0.10 -0.13 -11.37
CA GLU A 52 -1.11 0.10 -12.41
C GLU A 52 -1.25 -1.11 -13.34
N ALA A 53 -0.13 -1.65 -13.83
CA ALA A 53 -0.13 -2.84 -14.67
C ALA A 53 -0.83 -4.03 -13.99
N ARG A 54 -0.50 -4.32 -12.72
CA ARG A 54 -1.16 -5.41 -11.97
C ARG A 54 -2.64 -5.15 -11.74
N THR A 55 -3.04 -3.90 -11.46
CA THR A 55 -4.46 -3.55 -11.30
C THR A 55 -5.28 -3.63 -12.60
N ALA A 56 -4.62 -3.58 -13.75
CA ALA A 56 -5.26 -3.82 -15.05
C ALA A 56 -5.41 -5.31 -15.38
N GLU A 57 -4.73 -6.19 -14.64
CA GLU A 57 -4.77 -7.64 -14.80
C GLU A 57 -5.69 -8.27 -13.73
N ASP A 58 -5.13 -9.01 -12.78
CA ASP A 58 -5.83 -9.84 -11.79
C ASP A 58 -5.68 -9.33 -10.35
N HIS A 59 -5.07 -8.15 -10.15
CA HIS A 59 -4.98 -7.52 -8.84
C HIS A 59 -6.02 -6.41 -8.66
N PHE A 60 -6.37 -6.13 -7.42
CA PHE A 60 -7.05 -4.89 -7.05
C PHE A 60 -6.44 -4.26 -5.81
N VAL A 61 -6.50 -2.94 -5.75
CA VAL A 61 -6.04 -2.15 -4.61
C VAL A 61 -7.23 -1.50 -3.90
N ARG A 62 -7.28 -1.65 -2.59
CA ARG A 62 -8.13 -0.85 -1.70
C ARG A 62 -7.23 0.06 -0.87
N VAL A 63 -7.69 1.29 -0.66
CA VAL A 63 -7.01 2.28 0.16
C VAL A 63 -7.88 2.65 1.35
N ALA A 64 -7.22 2.95 2.47
CA ALA A 64 -7.80 3.59 3.63
C ALA A 64 -7.40 5.07 3.62
N THR A 65 -8.36 5.96 3.89
CA THR A 65 -8.10 7.38 4.06
C THR A 65 -8.58 7.86 5.42
N VAL A 66 -7.80 8.71 6.09
CA VAL A 66 -8.18 9.46 7.29
C VAL A 66 -8.31 10.92 6.90
N ASP A 67 -9.48 11.52 7.10
CA ASP A 67 -9.77 12.92 6.71
C ASP A 67 -9.42 13.23 5.24
N GLY A 68 -9.61 12.24 4.36
CA GLY A 68 -9.30 12.34 2.92
C GLY A 68 -7.84 12.10 2.55
N VAL A 69 -6.95 11.92 3.52
CA VAL A 69 -5.52 11.62 3.31
C VAL A 69 -5.29 10.11 3.32
N LEU A 70 -4.49 9.58 2.38
CA LEU A 70 -4.13 8.16 2.36
C LEU A 70 -3.40 7.77 3.66
N ALA A 71 -3.95 6.77 4.34
CA ALA A 71 -3.44 6.26 5.62
C ALA A 71 -3.03 4.79 5.55
N GLY A 72 -3.48 4.05 4.53
CA GLY A 72 -3.06 2.67 4.31
C GLY A 72 -3.56 2.11 2.99
N MET A 73 -3.05 0.94 2.63
CA MET A 73 -3.41 0.24 1.41
C MET A 73 -3.33 -1.27 1.58
N ILE A 74 -4.12 -1.97 0.79
CA ILE A 74 -4.03 -3.41 0.60
C ILE A 74 -4.16 -3.74 -0.89
N GLU A 75 -3.27 -4.60 -1.38
CA GLU A 75 -3.31 -5.16 -2.73
C GLU A 75 -3.60 -6.66 -2.63
N ILE A 76 -4.59 -7.13 -3.39
CA ILE A 76 -5.01 -8.53 -3.42
C ILE A 76 -4.95 -9.05 -4.85
N ARG A 77 -4.27 -10.18 -5.06
CA ARG A 77 -4.25 -10.94 -6.32
C ARG A 77 -5.36 -12.00 -6.32
N GLU A 78 -6.07 -12.11 -7.44
CA GLU A 78 -7.09 -13.15 -7.70
C GLU A 78 -8.17 -13.26 -6.60
N ASN A 79 -8.42 -12.19 -5.84
CA ASN A 79 -9.31 -12.18 -4.66
C ASN A 79 -8.95 -13.18 -3.54
N ASN A 80 -7.73 -13.74 -3.51
CA ASN A 80 -7.35 -14.78 -2.54
C ASN A 80 -5.93 -14.66 -1.96
N HIS A 81 -5.11 -13.73 -2.46
CA HIS A 81 -3.74 -13.57 -1.96
C HIS A 81 -3.43 -12.11 -1.66
N VAL A 82 -3.12 -11.79 -0.40
CA VAL A 82 -2.63 -10.46 -0.01
C VAL A 82 -1.20 -10.30 -0.50
N ALA A 83 -1.01 -9.47 -1.53
CA ALA A 83 0.29 -9.20 -2.13
C ALA A 83 1.04 -8.08 -1.39
N LEU A 84 0.34 -7.02 -0.99
CA LEU A 84 0.87 -5.90 -0.21
C LEU A 84 -0.16 -5.48 0.85
N LEU A 85 0.32 -5.13 2.05
CA LEU A 85 -0.49 -4.52 3.10
C LEU A 85 0.38 -3.55 3.89
N PHE A 86 0.11 -2.26 3.76
CA PHE A 86 0.90 -1.20 4.39
C PHE A 86 -0.02 -0.16 5.02
N VAL A 87 0.39 0.34 6.20
CA VAL A 87 -0.24 1.47 6.89
C VAL A 87 0.83 2.52 7.10
N ASP A 88 0.49 3.76 6.80
CA ASP A 88 1.31 4.92 7.10
C ASP A 88 1.63 4.96 8.60
N LYS A 89 2.89 5.24 8.94
CA LYS A 89 3.38 5.16 10.33
C LYS A 89 2.54 6.01 11.29
N ALA A 90 2.13 7.21 10.89
CA ALA A 90 1.36 8.09 11.77
C ALA A 90 -0.03 7.52 12.11
N HIS A 91 -0.47 6.52 11.36
CA HIS A 91 -1.79 5.91 11.47
C HIS A 91 -1.75 4.42 11.87
N GLN A 92 -0.56 3.86 12.16
CA GLN A 92 -0.41 2.50 12.67
C GLN A 92 -0.98 2.35 14.10
N HIS A 93 -1.30 1.12 14.50
CA HIS A 93 -1.92 0.80 15.80
C HIS A 93 -3.32 1.38 16.08
N HIS A 94 -3.99 1.94 15.06
CA HIS A 94 -5.36 2.46 15.15
C HIS A 94 -6.41 1.52 14.52
N GLY A 95 -6.04 0.27 14.21
CA GLY A 95 -6.95 -0.73 13.64
C GLY A 95 -7.24 -0.57 12.15
N ILE A 96 -6.50 0.27 11.41
CA ILE A 96 -6.71 0.50 9.97
C ILE A 96 -6.59 -0.78 9.13
N ALA A 97 -5.64 -1.65 9.50
CA ALA A 97 -5.40 -2.94 8.89
C ALA A 97 -5.84 -4.12 9.80
N ALA A 98 -6.79 -3.88 10.72
CA ALA A 98 -7.34 -4.96 11.54
C ALA A 98 -8.41 -5.72 10.74
N GLY A 99 -8.16 -7.00 10.44
CA GLY A 99 -9.04 -7.86 9.67
C GLY A 99 -8.59 -9.31 9.71
#